data_AF-A0A3N4RZ24-F1
#
_entry.id   AF-A0A3N4RZ24-F1
#
_cell.length_a   1.000
_cell.length_b   1.000
_cell.length_c   1.000
_cell.angle_alpha   90.00
_cell.angle_beta   90.00
_cell.angle_gamma   90.00
#
_symmetry.space_group_name_H-M   'P 1'
#
loop_
_entity.id
_entity.type
_entity.pdbx_description
1 polymer ?
#
loop_
_entity_poly.entity_id
_entity_poly.type
_entity_poly.pdbx_seq_one_letter_code
_entity_poly.pdbx_strand_id
1 'polypeptide(L)'
;MQPQTDPETAGAIARRIADRRAVLGLGTDALAREAGMSRPYLEFLTAAGPGFDPNGFLRIAAALGLTYRELVEGLPDRPPGQGPPAPRPVLVRLTEEECWERVDARGVGRIALPGDPEPAVFPVNYTVDRGGVVYRTHERGAAAAAPGTAVSFEVDRIDDHRRTGWSVLITGTAERIEDHETLQRLLRDLAVQPWAGGPRTLWIRIRPTSVSGRRIVGAPPPEED
;
A
#
# COMPACT_ATOMS: atom_id res chain seq x y z
N MET A 1 -23.35 -18.18 29.23
CA MET A 1 -23.24 -18.23 27.75
C MET A 1 -22.23 -17.16 27.37
N GLN A 2 -20.96 -17.53 27.17
CA GLN A 2 -19.90 -16.55 26.86
C GLN A 2 -20.08 -16.05 25.42
N PRO A 3 -19.94 -14.74 25.15
CA PRO A 3 -19.99 -14.23 23.79
C PRO A 3 -18.71 -14.68 23.08
N GLN A 4 -18.81 -15.75 22.29
CA GLN A 4 -17.69 -16.19 21.46
C GLN A 4 -17.54 -15.20 20.31
N THR A 5 -16.36 -14.57 20.25
CA THR A 5 -16.00 -13.75 19.09
C THR A 5 -15.76 -14.70 17.92
N ASP A 6 -16.35 -14.39 16.78
CA ASP A 6 -16.14 -15.14 15.54
C ASP A 6 -14.63 -15.26 15.23
N PRO A 7 -14.10 -16.48 14.96
CA PRO A 7 -12.70 -16.70 14.58
C PRO A 7 -12.20 -15.78 13.46
N GLU A 8 -13.05 -15.42 12.50
CA GLU A 8 -12.69 -14.48 11.43
C GLU A 8 -12.42 -13.07 11.96
N THR A 9 -13.23 -12.63 12.93
CA THR A 9 -13.09 -11.32 13.59
C THR A 9 -11.85 -11.27 14.47
N ALA A 10 -11.59 -12.33 15.25
CA ALA A 10 -10.36 -12.43 16.05
C ALA A 10 -9.11 -12.41 15.16
N GLY A 11 -9.12 -13.13 14.04
CA GLY A 11 -8.05 -13.11 13.04
C GLY A 11 -7.83 -11.74 12.39
N ALA A 12 -8.91 -10.99 12.10
CA ALA A 12 -8.81 -9.64 11.57
C ALA A 12 -8.15 -8.67 12.57
N ILE A 13 -8.52 -8.75 13.85
CA ILE A 13 -7.94 -7.90 14.90
C ILE A 13 -6.48 -8.27 15.15
N ALA A 14 -6.14 -9.56 15.17
CA ALA A 14 -4.76 -10.03 15.32
C ALA A 14 -3.86 -9.51 14.18
N ARG A 15 -4.35 -9.51 12.93
CA ARG A 15 -3.65 -8.89 11.79
C ARG A 15 -3.43 -7.39 12.00
N ARG A 16 -4.46 -6.63 12.41
CA ARG A 16 -4.30 -5.19 12.68
C ARG A 16 -3.29 -4.89 13.79
N ILE A 17 -3.26 -5.72 14.85
CA ILE A 17 -2.23 -5.61 15.90
C ILE A 17 -0.85 -5.84 15.31
N ALA A 18 -0.67 -6.88 14.50
CA ALA A 18 0.61 -7.19 13.86
C ALA A 18 1.05 -6.06 12.91
N ASP A 19 0.15 -5.58 12.06
CA ASP A 19 0.41 -4.48 11.12
C ASP A 19 0.80 -3.20 11.85
N ARG A 20 0.03 -2.83 12.88
CA ARG A 20 0.29 -1.62 13.66
C ARG A 20 1.61 -1.69 14.43
N ARG A 21 1.96 -2.85 14.97
CA ARG A 21 3.26 -3.10 15.59
C ARG A 21 4.41 -3.00 14.59
N ALA A 22 4.25 -3.59 13.41
CA ALA A 22 5.24 -3.55 12.34
C ALA A 22 5.46 -2.11 11.87
N VAL A 23 4.38 -1.33 11.75
CA VAL A 23 4.46 0.12 11.56
C VAL A 23 5.31 0.68 12.70
N LEU A 24 4.89 0.61 13.96
CA LEU A 24 5.58 1.21 15.11
C LEU A 24 7.01 0.70 15.40
N GLY A 25 7.50 -0.34 14.71
CA GLY A 25 8.77 -0.99 15.06
C GLY A 25 8.72 -1.68 16.43
N LEU A 26 7.52 -2.01 16.91
CA LEU A 26 7.26 -2.49 18.26
C LEU A 26 7.25 -4.02 18.31
N GLY A 27 8.29 -4.61 18.92
CA GLY A 27 8.38 -6.05 19.16
C GLY A 27 7.26 -6.58 20.07
N THR A 28 6.99 -7.89 20.04
CA THR A 28 5.88 -8.50 20.79
C THR A 28 6.05 -8.28 22.30
N ASP A 29 7.28 -8.47 22.78
CA ASP A 29 7.63 -8.29 24.19
C ASP A 29 7.52 -6.83 24.63
N ALA A 30 7.83 -5.89 23.73
CA ALA A 30 7.68 -4.46 23.99
C ALA A 30 6.20 -4.06 24.07
N LEU A 31 5.36 -4.56 23.16
CA LEU A 31 3.91 -4.36 23.24
C LEU A 31 3.32 -4.94 24.52
N ALA A 32 3.69 -6.17 24.89
CA ALA A 32 3.19 -6.81 26.09
C ALA A 32 3.51 -5.95 27.33
N ARG A 33 4.76 -5.48 27.43
CA ARG A 33 5.22 -4.59 28.50
C ARG A 33 4.44 -3.28 28.54
N GLU A 34 4.28 -2.61 27.40
CA GLU A 34 3.57 -1.34 27.28
C GLU A 34 2.07 -1.49 27.64
N ALA A 35 1.46 -2.59 27.24
CA ALA A 35 0.07 -2.91 27.58
C ALA A 35 -0.11 -3.46 29.01
N GLY A 36 0.97 -3.53 29.81
CA GLY A 36 0.96 -3.99 31.19
C GLY A 36 0.56 -5.46 31.32
N MET A 37 1.05 -6.32 30.42
CA MET A 37 0.75 -7.76 30.41
C MET A 37 1.97 -8.62 30.04
N SER A 38 1.89 -9.93 30.31
CA SER A 38 2.94 -10.86 29.89
C SER A 38 2.80 -11.20 28.40
N ARG A 39 3.92 -11.55 27.75
CA ARG A 39 3.91 -12.01 26.35
C ARG A 39 2.97 -13.21 26.11
N PRO A 40 2.97 -14.27 26.96
CA PRO A 40 2.03 -15.37 26.78
C PRO A 40 0.56 -14.95 26.92
N TYR A 41 0.27 -13.99 27.82
CA TYR A 41 -1.09 -13.46 27.98
C TYR A 41 -1.52 -12.66 26.76
N LEU A 42 -0.63 -11.84 26.20
CA LEU A 42 -0.89 -11.09 24.96
C LEU A 42 -1.19 -12.06 23.80
N GLU A 43 -0.36 -13.08 23.59
CA GLU A 43 -0.53 -14.06 22.51
C GLU A 43 -1.88 -14.80 22.64
N PHE A 44 -2.19 -15.27 23.85
CA PHE A 44 -3.49 -15.88 24.14
C PHE A 44 -4.65 -14.93 23.88
N LEU A 45 -4.56 -13.69 24.36
CA LEU A 45 -5.62 -12.69 24.24
C LEU A 45 -5.89 -12.35 22.76
N THR A 46 -4.84 -12.24 21.94
CA THR A 46 -4.99 -12.01 20.49
C THR A 46 -5.64 -13.17 19.74
N ALA A 47 -5.44 -14.41 20.20
CA ALA A 47 -6.09 -15.60 19.64
C ALA A 47 -7.55 -15.74 20.10
N ALA A 48 -7.84 -15.39 21.36
CA ALA A 48 -9.18 -15.49 21.95
C ALA A 48 -10.14 -14.37 21.51
N GLY A 49 -9.61 -13.20 21.14
CA GLY A 49 -10.39 -12.06 20.67
C GLY A 49 -10.99 -11.19 21.81
N PRO A 50 -11.56 -10.02 21.46
CA PRO A 50 -12.02 -9.02 22.43
C PRO A 50 -13.20 -9.49 23.31
N GLY A 51 -13.98 -10.48 22.88
CA GLY A 51 -15.06 -11.04 23.70
C GLY A 51 -14.58 -11.75 24.98
N PHE A 52 -13.30 -12.14 25.04
CA PHE A 52 -12.71 -12.75 26.23
C PHE A 52 -12.30 -11.71 27.30
N ASP A 53 -11.55 -10.69 26.92
CA ASP A 53 -11.13 -9.60 27.82
C ASP A 53 -11.07 -8.24 27.07
N PRO A 54 -12.20 -7.49 27.07
CA PRO A 54 -12.26 -6.17 26.44
C PRO A 54 -11.26 -5.16 27.04
N ASN A 55 -10.98 -5.24 28.34
CA ASN A 55 -10.04 -4.33 29.02
C ASN A 55 -8.59 -4.63 28.63
N GLY A 56 -8.27 -5.90 28.39
CA GLY A 56 -7.00 -6.30 27.76
C GLY A 56 -6.83 -5.66 26.39
N PHE A 57 -7.85 -5.72 25.54
CA PHE A 57 -7.82 -5.06 24.23
C PHE A 57 -7.76 -3.53 24.31
N LEU A 58 -8.37 -2.91 25.32
CA LEU A 58 -8.26 -1.46 25.54
C LEU A 58 -6.82 -1.04 25.88
N ARG A 59 -6.12 -1.83 26.69
CA ARG A 59 -4.69 -1.62 26.99
C ARG A 59 -3.79 -1.85 25.78
N ILE A 60 -4.09 -2.88 24.97
CA ILE A 60 -3.40 -3.11 23.69
C ILE A 60 -3.61 -1.93 22.74
N ALA A 61 -4.84 -1.42 22.62
CA ALA A 61 -5.14 -0.27 21.78
C ALA A 61 -4.35 0.96 22.22
N ALA A 62 -4.35 1.27 23.51
CA ALA A 62 -3.59 2.39 24.08
C ALA A 62 -2.09 2.27 23.79
N ALA A 63 -1.49 1.09 24.00
CA ALA A 63 -0.09 0.83 23.70
C ALA A 63 0.26 0.95 22.20
N LEU A 64 -0.73 0.75 21.31
CA LEU A 64 -0.60 0.90 19.87
C LEU A 64 -0.95 2.30 19.36
N GLY A 65 -1.33 3.22 20.25
CA GLY A 65 -1.81 4.55 19.90
C GLY A 65 -3.10 4.51 19.07
N LEU A 66 -4.00 3.58 19.39
CA LEU A 66 -5.32 3.40 18.79
C LEU A 66 -6.40 3.52 19.87
N THR A 67 -7.61 3.87 19.45
CA THR A 67 -8.80 3.66 20.26
C THR A 67 -9.22 2.18 20.23
N TYR A 68 -9.96 1.73 21.25
CA TYR A 68 -10.53 0.39 21.26
C TYR A 68 -11.36 0.10 20.01
N ARG A 69 -12.12 1.10 19.55
CA ARG A 69 -12.95 1.03 18.35
C ARG A 69 -12.10 0.82 17.09
N GLU A 70 -11.05 1.61 16.89
CA GLU A 70 -10.16 1.46 15.74
C GLU A 70 -9.44 0.11 15.72
N LEU A 71 -9.14 -0.45 16.89
CA LEU A 71 -8.54 -1.77 17.00
C LEU A 71 -9.54 -2.88 16.62
N VAL A 72 -10.75 -2.83 17.18
CA VAL A 72 -11.77 -3.89 17.05
C VAL A 72 -12.54 -3.81 15.73
N GLU A 73 -12.98 -2.62 15.34
CA GLU A 73 -13.76 -2.37 14.13
C GLU A 73 -12.87 -2.06 12.93
N GLY A 74 -11.66 -1.53 13.15
CA GLY A 74 -10.78 -0.99 12.12
C GLY A 74 -10.80 0.54 12.12
N LEU A 75 -9.75 1.18 11.58
CA LEU A 75 -9.83 2.61 11.32
C LEU A 75 -10.98 2.86 10.33
N PRO A 76 -11.87 3.84 10.58
CA PRO A 76 -12.72 4.31 9.52
C PRO A 76 -11.83 4.74 8.36
N ASP A 77 -12.24 4.43 7.13
CA ASP A 77 -11.53 4.78 5.90
C ASP A 77 -11.53 6.31 5.77
N ARG A 78 -10.63 6.96 6.52
CA ARG A 78 -10.52 8.41 6.57
C ARG A 78 -9.77 8.80 5.30
N PRO A 79 -10.26 9.78 4.53
CA PRO A 79 -9.52 10.25 3.37
C PRO A 79 -8.10 10.64 3.79
N PRO A 80 -7.07 10.24 3.01
CA PRO A 80 -5.69 10.60 3.31
C PRO A 80 -5.52 12.11 3.51
N GLY A 81 -4.59 12.50 4.38
CA GLY A 81 -4.26 13.92 4.62
C GLY A 81 -5.19 14.71 5.55
N GLN A 82 -6.15 14.07 6.21
CA GLN A 82 -7.10 14.74 7.14
C GLN A 82 -6.60 14.86 8.59
N GLY A 83 -5.35 14.50 8.89
CA GLY A 83 -4.74 14.67 10.22
C GLY A 83 -4.06 16.04 10.40
N PRO A 84 -3.74 16.47 11.64
CA PRO A 84 -2.83 17.60 11.88
C PRO A 84 -1.53 17.46 11.05
N PRO A 85 -0.75 18.50 10.72
CA PRO A 85 0.54 18.30 10.03
C PRO A 85 1.56 17.56 10.91
N ALA A 86 2.50 16.79 10.32
CA ALA A 86 3.66 16.27 11.07
C ALA A 86 4.48 17.46 11.62
N PRO A 87 5.29 17.27 12.68
CA PRO A 87 6.25 18.29 13.07
C PRO A 87 7.24 18.50 11.90
N ARG A 88 7.18 19.67 11.26
CA ARG A 88 8.10 20.12 10.18
C ARG A 88 8.29 19.08 9.06
N PRO A 89 7.25 18.75 8.26
CA PRO A 89 7.40 17.80 7.17
C PRO A 89 8.28 18.41 6.07
N VAL A 90 9.26 17.65 5.58
CA VAL A 90 10.12 18.06 4.46
C VAL A 90 9.88 17.15 3.27
N LEU A 91 9.68 17.75 2.09
CA LEU A 91 9.53 17.03 0.82
C LEU A 91 10.90 16.88 0.14
N VAL A 92 11.41 15.65 0.11
CA VAL A 92 12.72 15.30 -0.45
C VAL A 92 12.56 14.69 -1.84
N ARG A 93 13.48 15.00 -2.76
CA ARG A 93 13.57 14.35 -4.08
C ARG A 93 14.25 12.99 -3.93
N LEU A 94 13.71 11.98 -4.61
CA LEU A 94 14.35 10.66 -4.73
C LEU A 94 15.24 10.62 -5.98
N THR A 95 16.32 9.84 -5.94
CA THR A 95 17.06 9.45 -7.15
C THR A 95 16.24 8.47 -7.98
N GLU A 96 16.66 8.22 -9.22
CA GLU A 96 15.99 7.23 -10.07
C GLU A 96 16.12 5.81 -9.48
N GLU A 97 17.27 5.43 -8.92
CA GLU A 97 17.40 4.13 -8.25
C GLU A 97 16.44 4.01 -7.06
N GLU A 98 16.38 5.04 -6.21
CA GLU A 98 15.48 5.08 -5.06
C GLU A 98 13.99 5.02 -5.45
N CYS A 99 13.65 5.48 -6.66
CA CYS A 99 12.29 5.34 -7.21
C CYS A 99 12.03 3.88 -7.56
N TRP A 100 12.91 3.23 -8.31
CA TRP A 100 12.73 1.84 -8.71
C TRP A 100 12.76 0.86 -7.53
N GLU A 101 13.52 1.16 -6.48
CA GLU A 101 13.50 0.40 -5.21
C GLU A 101 12.13 0.47 -4.51
N ARG A 102 11.37 1.54 -4.73
CA ARG A 102 10.06 1.78 -4.12
C ARG A 102 8.90 1.28 -4.95
N VAL A 103 9.03 1.30 -6.26
CA VAL A 103 8.04 0.71 -7.16
C VAL A 103 8.04 -0.80 -6.89
N ASP A 104 7.10 -1.25 -6.07
CA ASP A 104 6.95 -2.65 -5.70
C ASP A 104 6.94 -3.51 -6.97
N ALA A 105 7.57 -4.69 -6.91
CA ALA A 105 7.64 -5.60 -8.06
C ALA A 105 6.24 -5.92 -8.61
N ARG A 106 5.20 -5.87 -7.75
CA ARG A 106 3.78 -5.99 -8.10
C ARG A 106 2.95 -5.10 -7.20
N GLY A 107 1.89 -4.53 -7.74
CA GLY A 107 0.96 -3.74 -6.95
C GLY A 107 -0.17 -3.15 -7.78
N VAL A 108 -0.87 -2.18 -7.18
CA VAL A 108 -1.82 -1.32 -7.86
C VAL A 108 -1.19 0.06 -8.01
N GLY A 109 -1.21 0.59 -9.22
CA GLY A 109 -0.85 1.98 -9.50
C GLY A 109 -1.95 2.65 -10.31
N ARG A 110 -1.71 3.89 -10.71
CA ARG A 110 -2.64 4.66 -11.53
C ARG A 110 -1.99 5.00 -12.86
N ILE A 111 -2.68 4.74 -13.96
CA ILE A 111 -2.27 5.20 -15.28
C ILE A 111 -3.15 6.38 -15.69
N ALA A 112 -2.51 7.50 -16.02
CA ALA A 112 -3.14 8.64 -16.67
C ALA A 112 -2.97 8.50 -18.19
N LEU A 113 -4.09 8.48 -18.89
CA LEU A 113 -4.16 8.49 -20.34
C LEU A 113 -4.63 9.86 -20.83
N PRO A 114 -4.10 10.35 -21.96
CA PRO A 114 -4.68 11.51 -22.62
C PRO A 114 -6.10 11.16 -23.08
N GLY A 115 -6.99 12.14 -23.00
CA GLY A 115 -8.35 12.01 -23.50
C GLY A 115 -8.79 13.29 -24.18
N ASP A 116 -9.92 13.20 -24.88
CA ASP A 116 -10.58 14.31 -25.56
C ASP A 116 -12.02 14.40 -25.03
N PRO A 117 -12.40 15.46 -24.28
CA PRO A 117 -11.64 16.69 -24.02
C PRO A 117 -10.68 16.62 -22.81
N GLU A 118 -10.80 15.60 -21.96
CA GLU A 118 -10.15 15.56 -20.64
C GLU A 118 -9.31 14.29 -20.45
N PRO A 119 -8.15 14.38 -19.76
CA PRO A 119 -7.36 13.21 -19.39
C PRO A 119 -8.12 12.35 -18.36
N ALA A 120 -7.88 11.04 -18.42
CA ALA A 120 -8.52 10.09 -17.50
C ALA A 120 -7.48 9.25 -16.76
N VAL A 121 -7.74 8.97 -15.48
CA VAL A 121 -6.85 8.21 -14.60
C VAL A 121 -7.53 6.91 -14.19
N PHE A 122 -6.87 5.78 -14.41
CA PHE A 122 -7.41 4.45 -14.13
C PHE A 122 -6.49 3.66 -13.19
N PRO A 123 -7.04 2.95 -12.19
CA PRO A 123 -6.26 1.99 -11.42
C PRO A 123 -5.88 0.78 -12.29
N VAL A 124 -4.63 0.36 -12.21
CA VAL A 124 -4.13 -0.84 -12.90
C VAL A 124 -3.29 -1.68 -11.96
N ASN A 125 -3.50 -3.00 -12.01
CA ASN A 125 -2.55 -3.95 -11.42
C ASN A 125 -1.34 -3.99 -12.34
N TYR A 126 -0.15 -3.80 -11.79
CA TYR A 126 1.09 -3.71 -12.54
C TYR A 126 2.17 -4.63 -11.98
N THR A 127 3.21 -4.80 -12.78
CA THR A 127 4.49 -5.40 -12.42
C THR A 127 5.61 -4.58 -13.04
N VAL A 128 6.83 -4.70 -12.52
CA VAL A 128 8.03 -4.16 -13.18
C VAL A 128 8.70 -5.26 -14.01
N ASP A 129 9.05 -4.95 -15.26
CA ASP A 129 9.77 -5.85 -16.17
C ASP A 129 10.76 -5.06 -17.03
N ARG A 130 12.04 -5.45 -17.01
CA ARG A 130 13.14 -4.84 -17.79
C ARG A 130 13.17 -3.30 -17.73
N GLY A 131 13.02 -2.73 -16.54
CA GLY A 131 13.06 -1.28 -16.33
C GLY A 131 11.82 -0.54 -16.86
N GLY A 132 10.72 -1.24 -17.11
CA GLY A 132 9.43 -0.65 -17.47
C GLY A 132 8.29 -1.18 -16.61
N VAL A 133 7.21 -0.43 -16.55
CA VAL A 133 5.97 -0.85 -15.89
C VAL A 133 5.12 -1.62 -16.88
N VAL A 134 4.62 -2.79 -16.49
CA VAL A 134 3.78 -3.63 -17.33
C VAL A 134 2.46 -3.89 -16.62
N TYR A 135 1.34 -3.76 -17.34
CA TYR A 135 0.01 -4.05 -16.81
C TYR A 135 -0.86 -4.77 -17.82
N ARG A 136 -1.95 -5.36 -17.32
CA ARG A 136 -2.87 -6.19 -18.10
C ARG A 136 -4.28 -5.60 -18.08
N THR A 137 -4.88 -5.42 -19.25
CA THR A 137 -6.21 -4.82 -19.41
C THR A 137 -7.05 -5.55 -20.47
N HIS A 138 -8.33 -5.21 -20.55
CA HIS A 138 -9.20 -5.64 -21.65
C HIS A 138 -8.91 -4.79 -22.89
N GLU A 139 -8.95 -5.37 -24.10
CA GLU A 139 -8.61 -4.64 -25.35
C GLU A 139 -9.50 -3.42 -25.61
N ARG A 140 -10.75 -3.47 -25.17
CA ARG A 140 -11.71 -2.35 -25.21
C ARG A 140 -11.91 -1.67 -23.86
N GLY A 141 -11.02 -1.93 -22.90
CA GLY A 141 -11.08 -1.34 -21.56
C GLY A 141 -10.62 0.11 -21.55
N ALA A 142 -11.05 0.88 -20.56
CA ALA A 142 -10.70 2.31 -20.46
C ALA A 142 -9.18 2.56 -20.32
N ALA A 143 -8.44 1.58 -19.77
CA ALA A 143 -6.98 1.62 -19.67
C ALA A 143 -6.25 1.05 -20.91
N ALA A 144 -6.94 0.77 -22.02
CA ALA A 144 -6.34 0.18 -23.22
C ALA A 144 -5.62 1.25 -24.08
N ALA A 145 -4.41 1.63 -23.68
CA ALA A 145 -3.61 2.58 -24.45
C ALA A 145 -3.24 2.03 -25.85
N ALA A 146 -3.22 2.93 -26.84
CA ALA A 146 -2.68 2.63 -28.16
C ALA A 146 -1.13 2.64 -28.11
N PRO A 147 -0.45 1.91 -29.00
CA PRO A 147 1.01 2.02 -29.12
C PRO A 147 1.44 3.46 -29.39
N GLY A 148 2.49 3.92 -28.72
CA GLY A 148 3.02 5.28 -28.84
C GLY A 148 2.25 6.35 -28.07
N THR A 149 1.13 6.03 -27.43
CA THR A 149 0.41 6.99 -26.58
C THR A 149 1.31 7.44 -25.43
N ALA A 150 1.45 8.76 -25.25
CA ALA A 150 2.12 9.32 -24.08
C ALA A 150 1.28 9.07 -22.83
N VAL A 151 1.87 8.52 -21.78
CA VAL A 151 1.18 8.14 -20.55
C VAL A 151 1.97 8.59 -19.33
N SER A 152 1.26 8.77 -18.21
CA SER A 152 1.89 8.87 -16.90
C SER A 152 1.41 7.72 -16.03
N PHE A 153 2.31 7.17 -15.23
CA PHE A 153 2.02 6.12 -14.27
C PHE A 153 2.49 6.55 -12.90
N GLU A 154 1.65 6.34 -11.90
CA GLU A 154 1.86 6.76 -10.53
C GLU A 154 1.70 5.57 -9.58
N VAL A 155 2.60 5.50 -8.60
CA VAL A 155 2.44 4.65 -7.43
C VAL A 155 2.91 5.41 -6.20
N ASP A 156 2.12 5.33 -5.14
CA ASP A 156 2.41 5.94 -3.86
C ASP A 156 2.26 4.94 -2.72
N ARG A 157 2.88 5.30 -1.60
CA ARG A 157 2.56 4.74 -0.30
C ARG A 157 2.56 5.87 0.70
N ILE A 158 1.37 6.20 1.20
CA ILE A 158 1.16 7.26 2.18
C ILE A 158 0.79 6.60 3.51
N ASP A 159 1.55 6.90 4.56
CA ASP A 159 1.21 6.54 5.93
C ASP A 159 0.61 7.79 6.60
N ASP A 160 -0.72 7.85 6.64
CA ASP A 160 -1.44 8.99 7.23
C ASP A 160 -1.19 9.14 8.74
N HIS A 161 -0.87 8.04 9.44
CA HIS A 161 -0.59 8.09 10.87
C HIS A 161 0.74 8.78 11.15
N ARG A 162 1.76 8.41 10.37
CA ARG A 162 3.11 8.98 10.49
C ARG A 162 3.29 10.26 9.70
N ARG A 163 2.37 10.55 8.78
CA ARG A 163 2.44 11.65 7.80
C ARG A 163 3.75 11.62 7.04
N THR A 164 4.19 10.40 6.78
CA THR A 164 5.32 10.08 5.94
C THR A 164 4.78 9.33 4.74
N GLY A 165 5.52 9.35 3.66
CA GLY A 165 5.11 8.62 2.49
C GLY A 165 6.03 8.92 1.35
N TRP A 166 5.81 8.23 0.25
CA TRP A 166 6.51 8.49 -0.99
C TRP A 166 5.55 8.33 -2.16
N SER A 167 5.89 8.99 -3.26
CA SER A 167 5.22 8.83 -4.54
C SER A 167 6.29 8.72 -5.63
N VAL A 168 6.06 7.88 -6.62
CA VAL A 168 6.87 7.77 -7.83
C VAL A 168 5.97 8.03 -9.03
N LEU A 169 6.41 8.95 -9.88
CA LEU A 169 5.80 9.30 -11.14
C LEU A 169 6.72 8.87 -12.29
N ILE A 170 6.20 8.02 -13.15
CA ILE A 170 6.85 7.53 -14.37
C ILE A 170 6.10 8.09 -15.56
N THR A 171 6.77 8.86 -16.41
CA THR A 171 6.20 9.32 -17.68
C THR A 171 6.88 8.58 -18.83
N GLY A 172 6.14 8.32 -19.90
CA GLY A 172 6.67 7.53 -21.00
C GLY A 172 5.66 7.27 -22.09
N THR A 173 5.93 6.25 -22.91
CA THR A 173 5.04 5.83 -23.99
C THR A 173 4.53 4.41 -23.77
N ALA A 174 3.28 4.18 -24.14
CA ALA A 174 2.64 2.87 -24.08
C ALA A 174 3.07 2.01 -25.28
N GLU A 175 3.31 0.73 -25.02
CA GLU A 175 3.59 -0.28 -26.03
C GLU A 175 2.77 -1.52 -25.76
N ARG A 176 2.22 -2.11 -26.82
CA ARG A 176 1.53 -3.39 -26.71
C ARG A 176 2.55 -4.52 -26.81
N ILE A 177 2.46 -5.46 -25.88
CA ILE A 177 3.31 -6.65 -25.87
C ILE A 177 2.56 -7.76 -26.61
N GLU A 178 3.02 -8.09 -27.80
CA GLU A 178 2.41 -9.11 -28.68
C GLU A 178 3.32 -10.34 -28.87
N ASP A 179 4.61 -10.20 -28.54
CA ASP A 179 5.58 -11.29 -28.63
C ASP A 179 5.19 -12.47 -27.73
N HIS A 180 5.04 -13.65 -28.35
CA HIS A 180 4.55 -14.84 -27.67
C HIS A 180 5.46 -15.28 -26.52
N GLU A 181 6.78 -15.25 -26.71
CA GLU A 181 7.73 -15.66 -25.68
C GLU A 181 7.66 -14.75 -24.46
N THR A 182 7.62 -13.43 -24.69
CA THR A 182 7.45 -12.43 -23.65
C THR A 182 6.12 -12.60 -22.93
N LEU A 183 5.00 -12.78 -23.64
CA LEU A 183 3.69 -13.00 -23.05
C LEU A 183 3.67 -14.23 -22.15
N GLN A 184 4.24 -15.35 -22.62
CA GLN A 184 4.33 -16.58 -21.85
C GLN A 184 5.18 -16.41 -20.58
N ARG A 185 6.29 -15.68 -20.67
CA ARG A 185 7.12 -15.32 -19.51
C ARG A 185 6.36 -14.46 -18.51
N LEU A 186 5.68 -13.41 -18.97
CA LEU A 186 4.87 -12.54 -18.09
C LEU A 186 3.74 -13.31 -17.40
N LEU A 187 3.09 -14.24 -18.12
CA LEU A 187 2.02 -15.08 -17.57
C LEU A 187 2.53 -16.06 -16.51
N ARG A 188 3.67 -16.72 -16.74
CA ARG A 188 4.28 -17.65 -15.78
C ARG A 188 4.85 -16.93 -14.56
N ASP A 189 5.61 -15.87 -14.81
CA ASP A 189 6.50 -15.32 -13.80
C ASP A 189 5.82 -14.23 -12.99
N LEU A 190 4.92 -13.44 -13.59
CA LEU A 190 4.49 -12.16 -13.01
C LEU A 190 3.05 -12.10 -12.55
N ALA A 191 2.26 -13.16 -12.77
CA ALA A 191 0.90 -13.39 -12.24
C ALA A 191 0.13 -12.11 -11.88
N VAL A 192 0.09 -11.14 -12.80
CA VAL A 192 -0.68 -9.91 -12.64
C VAL A 192 -2.13 -10.34 -12.78
N GLN A 193 -2.72 -10.80 -11.67
CA GLN A 193 -4.12 -11.18 -11.61
C GLN A 193 -4.91 -9.89 -11.45
N PRO A 194 -5.64 -9.46 -12.48
CA PRO A 194 -6.48 -8.28 -12.36
C PRO A 194 -7.54 -8.57 -11.30
N TRP A 195 -7.70 -7.69 -10.32
CA TRP A 195 -8.74 -7.84 -9.28
C TRP A 195 -10.15 -7.87 -9.88
N ALA A 196 -10.35 -7.20 -11.00
CA ALA A 196 -11.59 -7.24 -11.77
C ALA A 196 -11.59 -8.44 -12.72
N GLY A 197 -12.58 -9.33 -12.55
CA GLY A 197 -12.75 -10.54 -13.36
C GLY A 197 -12.99 -10.27 -14.85
N GLY A 198 -12.91 -11.34 -15.65
CA GLY A 198 -13.09 -11.31 -17.12
C GLY A 198 -11.78 -11.48 -17.91
N PRO A 199 -11.85 -11.85 -19.20
CA PRO A 199 -10.67 -12.10 -20.03
C PRO A 199 -9.94 -10.78 -20.32
N ARG A 200 -8.76 -10.58 -19.73
CA ARG A 200 -7.89 -9.45 -20.04
C ARG A 200 -6.76 -9.93 -20.92
N THR A 201 -6.81 -9.79 -22.24
CA THR A 201 -5.79 -10.34 -23.13
C THR A 201 -4.66 -9.37 -23.43
N LEU A 202 -4.91 -8.07 -23.25
CA LEU A 202 -4.00 -7.02 -23.66
C LEU A 202 -2.94 -6.75 -22.58
N TRP A 203 -1.67 -6.90 -22.95
CA TRP A 203 -0.52 -6.51 -22.15
C TRP A 203 0.07 -5.22 -22.68
N ILE A 204 0.28 -4.26 -21.78
CA ILE A 204 0.86 -2.96 -22.11
C ILE A 204 2.11 -2.75 -21.26
N ARG A 205 3.21 -2.38 -21.90
CA ARG A 205 4.44 -1.88 -21.27
C ARG A 205 4.48 -0.36 -21.40
N ILE A 206 4.85 0.31 -20.33
CA ILE A 206 5.21 1.72 -20.32
C ILE A 206 6.74 1.77 -20.44
N ARG A 207 7.25 2.34 -21.54
CA ARG A 207 8.67 2.65 -21.70
C ARG A 207 8.95 4.00 -21.05
N PRO A 208 9.68 4.04 -19.92
CA PRO A 208 9.94 5.30 -19.22
C PRO A 208 10.76 6.25 -20.09
N THR A 209 10.37 7.52 -20.09
CA THR A 209 11.18 8.66 -20.55
C THR A 209 11.68 9.48 -19.37
N SER A 210 10.92 9.50 -18.26
CA SER A 210 11.36 10.09 -17.00
C SER A 210 10.79 9.31 -15.82
N VAL A 211 11.62 9.15 -14.80
CA VAL A 211 11.25 8.57 -13.50
C VAL A 211 11.58 9.61 -12.44
N SER A 212 10.60 9.99 -11.64
CA SER A 212 10.80 10.97 -10.57
C SER A 212 10.06 10.55 -9.31
N GLY A 213 10.63 10.88 -8.16
CA GLY A 213 10.03 10.48 -6.89
C GLY A 213 10.15 11.56 -5.83
N ARG A 214 9.20 11.53 -4.90
CA ARG A 214 9.15 12.39 -3.73
C ARG A 214 8.93 11.56 -2.50
N ARG A 215 9.53 11.99 -1.39
CA ARG A 215 9.31 11.39 -0.08
C ARG A 215 9.11 12.47 0.97
N ILE A 216 8.15 12.25 1.85
CA ILE A 216 7.87 13.09 3.01
C ILE A 216 8.58 12.46 4.21
N VAL A 217 9.42 13.25 4.86
CA VAL A 217 10.10 12.88 6.11
C VAL A 217 9.67 13.81 7.24
N GLY A 218 9.57 13.29 8.47
CA GLY A 218 9.54 14.13 9.65
C GLY A 218 10.92 14.74 9.87
N ALA A 219 11.01 16.04 10.16
CA ALA A 219 12.30 16.64 10.49
C ALA A 219 12.83 16.06 11.81
N PRO A 220 14.17 15.90 11.95
CA PRO A 220 14.75 15.66 13.27
C PRO A 220 14.39 16.82 14.23
N PRO A 221 14.29 16.56 15.55
CA PRO A 221 14.16 17.62 16.53
C PRO A 221 15.33 18.62 16.36
N PRO A 222 15.12 19.92 16.62
CA PRO A 222 16.24 20.86 16.63
C PRO A 222 17.27 20.39 17.66
N GLU A 223 18.56 20.47 17.31
CA GLU A 223 19.63 20.32 18.30
C GLU A 223 19.43 21.44 19.33
N GLU A 224 19.32 21.07 20.61
CA GLU A 224 19.28 22.03 21.71
C GLU A 224 20.70 22.61 21.87
N ASP A 225 20.85 23.92 21.62
CA ASP A 225 22.06 24.70 21.96
C ASP A 225 22.23 24.86 23.48
#